data_AF-A0A6N7VBV8-F1
#
_entry.id   AF-A0A6N7VBV8-F1
#
_cell.length_a   1.000
_cell.length_b   1.000
_cell.length_c   1.000
_cell.angle_alpha   90.00
_cell.angle_beta   90.00
_cell.angle_gamma   90.00
#
_symmetry.space_group_name_H-M   'P 1'
#
loop_
_entity.id
_entity.type
_entity.pdbx_description
1 polymer ?
#
loop_
_entity_poly.entity_id
_entity_poly.type
_entity_poly.pdbx_seq_one_letter_code
_entity_poly.pdbx_strand_id
1 'polypeptide(L)' 'MEWSDERPTWLPPIPPPHRGRARIVPGILLVTAVMIVVLVTAFVGGTISMYLWWPLAGGLLLLGSGLLSRRRLP' A
#
# COMPACT_ATOMS: atom_id res chain seq x y z
N MET A 1 -38.68 13.94 18.20
CA MET A 1 -37.49 14.46 17.49
C MET A 1 -36.91 13.30 16.72
N GLU A 2 -37.18 13.27 15.41
CA GLU A 2 -36.74 12.21 14.51
C GLU A 2 -35.37 12.63 13.97
N TRP A 3 -34.31 12.03 14.49
CA TRP A 3 -32.96 12.23 13.99
C TRP A 3 -32.85 11.43 12.69
N SER A 4 -32.92 12.12 11.54
CA SER A 4 -32.70 11.48 10.25
C SER A 4 -31.20 11.38 10.00
N ASP A 5 -30.71 10.15 9.91
CA ASP A 5 -29.36 9.78 9.49
C ASP A 5 -29.04 10.20 8.04
N GLU A 6 -30.02 10.73 7.30
CA GLU A 6 -29.81 11.14 5.92
C GLU A 6 -28.93 12.38 5.80
N ARG A 7 -27.85 12.20 5.04
CA ARG A 7 -26.87 13.25 4.75
C ARG A 7 -27.52 14.36 3.91
N PRO A 8 -27.49 15.63 4.34
CA PRO A 8 -28.10 16.73 3.61
C PRO A 8 -27.46 16.94 2.23
N THR A 9 -28.29 17.21 1.22
CA THR A 9 -27.91 17.33 -0.20
C THR A 9 -26.98 18.49 -0.53
N TRP A 10 -26.91 19.51 0.34
CA TRP A 10 -25.99 20.65 0.20
C TRP A 10 -24.57 20.36 0.72
N LEU A 11 -24.34 19.21 1.37
CA LEU A 11 -23.05 18.89 1.96
C LEU A 11 -22.10 18.28 0.90
N PRO A 12 -20.95 18.91 0.59
CA PRO A 12 -20.03 18.43 -0.44
C PRO A 12 -19.59 17.00 -0.15
N PRO A 13 -19.45 16.12 -1.16
CA PRO A 13 -19.14 14.71 -0.95
C PRO A 13 -17.86 14.56 -0.11
N ILE A 14 -17.91 13.73 0.94
CA ILE A 14 -16.70 13.40 1.71
C ILE A 14 -15.76 12.67 0.76
N PRO A 15 -14.51 13.15 0.56
CA PRO A 15 -13.55 12.46 -0.29
C PRO A 15 -13.35 11.04 0.26
N PRO A 16 -13.34 10.01 -0.61
CA PRO A 16 -13.27 8.62 -0.16
C PRO A 16 -12.01 8.43 0.70
N PRO A 17 -12.12 7.97 1.96
CA PRO A 17 -11.12 8.32 2.97
C PRO A 17 -9.78 7.58 2.83
N HIS A 18 -9.64 6.67 1.85
CA HIS A 18 -8.55 5.68 1.86
C HIS A 18 -8.04 5.24 0.48
N ARG A 19 -8.40 5.88 -0.63
CA ARG A 19 -8.06 5.36 -1.99
C ARG A 19 -6.56 5.10 -2.20
N GLY A 20 -5.68 5.89 -1.58
CA GLY A 20 -4.23 5.67 -1.60
C GLY A 20 -3.75 4.51 -0.72
N ARG A 21 -4.42 4.25 0.42
CA ARG A 21 -4.01 3.21 1.39
C ARG A 21 -4.15 1.80 0.83
N ALA A 22 -5.13 1.55 -0.04
CA ALA A 22 -5.36 0.24 -0.64
C ALA A 22 -4.16 -0.29 -1.47
N ARG A 23 -3.31 0.59 -2.01
CA ARG A 23 -2.10 0.22 -2.76
C ARG A 23 -0.84 0.25 -1.90
N ILE A 24 -0.81 1.12 -0.89
CA ILE A 24 0.33 1.24 0.02
C ILE A 24 0.45 0.01 0.91
N VAL A 25 -0.66 -0.46 1.50
CA VAL A 25 -0.66 -1.62 2.41
C VAL A 25 -0.06 -2.88 1.77
N PRO A 26 -0.53 -3.36 0.60
CA PRO A 26 0.08 -4.53 -0.03
C PRO A 26 1.53 -4.28 -0.45
N GLY A 27 1.87 -3.06 -0.88
CA GLY A 27 3.26 -2.69 -1.21
C GLY A 27 4.21 -2.81 -0.01
N ILE A 28 3.83 -2.27 1.15
CA ILE A 28 4.62 -2.39 2.40
C ILE A 28 4.74 -3.86 2.80
N LEU A 29 3.62 -4.61 2.76
CA LEU A 29 3.60 -6.02 3.15
C LEU A 29 4.58 -6.84 2.29
N LEU A 30 4.54 -6.63 0.97
CA LEU A 30 5.38 -7.36 0.02
C LEU A 30 6.86 -7.02 0.20
N VAL A 31 7.21 -5.74 0.35
CA VAL A 31 8.60 -5.31 0.60
C VAL A 31 9.11 -5.89 1.92
N THR A 32 8.29 -5.82 2.98
CA THR A 32 8.66 -6.36 4.30
C THR A 32 8.90 -7.86 4.24
N ALA A 33 8.02 -8.61 3.56
CA ALA A 33 8.19 -10.05 3.37
C ALA A 33 9.49 -10.38 2.64
N VAL A 34 9.83 -9.65 1.57
CA VAL A 34 11.10 -9.81 0.85
C VAL A 34 12.29 -9.55 1.77
N MET A 35 12.24 -8.49 2.58
CA MET A 35 13.32 -8.17 3.53
C MET A 35 13.52 -9.26 4.59
N ILE A 36 12.45 -9.85 5.10
CA ILE A 36 12.55 -10.98 6.04
C ILE A 36 13.23 -12.17 5.36
N VAL A 37 12.86 -12.51 4.13
CA VAL A 37 13.49 -13.61 3.37
C VAL A 37 14.97 -13.35 3.15
N VAL A 38 15.35 -12.13 2.76
CA VAL A 38 16.77 -11.74 2.62
C VAL A 38 17.50 -11.93 3.94
N LEU A 39 16.94 -11.47 5.06
CA LEU A 39 17.57 -11.53 6.36
C LEU A 39 17.77 -12.98 6.84
N VAL A 40 16.75 -13.83 6.68
CA VAL A 40 16.81 -15.25 7.00
C VAL A 40 17.85 -15.95 6.13
N THR A 41 17.87 -15.67 4.83
CA THR A 41 18.83 -16.27 3.90
C THR A 41 20.26 -15.87 4.24
N ALA A 42 20.49 -14.58 4.55
CA ALA A 42 21.79 -14.07 4.96
C ALA A 42 22.25 -14.68 6.29
N PHE A 43 21.34 -14.85 7.26
CA PHE A 43 21.64 -15.48 8.55
C PHE A 43 22.06 -16.95 8.40
N VAL A 44 21.40 -17.68 7.49
CA VAL A 44 21.73 -19.08 7.19
C VAL A 44 22.99 -19.21 6.32
N GLY A 45 23.50 -18.10 5.76
CA GLY A 45 24.65 -18.11 4.84
C GLY A 45 24.30 -18.59 3.43
N GLY A 46 23.02 -18.55 3.05
CA GLY A 46 22.54 -18.95 1.74
C GLY A 46 22.71 -17.87 0.67
N THR A 47 22.57 -18.27 -0.59
CA THR A 47 22.56 -17.35 -1.74
C THR A 47 21.15 -16.85 -2.04
N ILE A 48 21.01 -15.55 -2.30
CA ILE A 48 19.73 -14.94 -2.67
C ILE A 48 19.40 -15.27 -4.13
N SER A 49 18.16 -15.71 -4.36
CA SER A 49 17.66 -16.00 -5.71
C SER A 49 17.42 -14.72 -6.51
N MET A 50 17.79 -14.73 -7.80
CA MET A 50 17.48 -13.64 -8.73
C MET A 50 15.97 -13.41 -8.88
N TYR A 51 15.13 -14.42 -8.61
CA TYR A 51 13.68 -14.26 -8.67
C TYR A 51 13.13 -13.36 -7.55
N LEU A 52 13.90 -13.10 -6.49
CA LEU A 52 13.49 -12.23 -5.38
C LEU A 52 13.36 -10.75 -5.81
N TRP A 53 13.96 -10.37 -6.94
CA TRP A 53 13.84 -9.03 -7.50
C TRP A 53 12.44 -8.72 -8.03
N TRP A 54 11.70 -9.72 -8.50
CA TRP A 54 10.32 -9.55 -9.00
C TRP A 54 9.34 -9.08 -7.93
N PRO A 55 9.20 -9.76 -6.78
CA PRO A 55 8.32 -9.28 -5.71
C PRO A 55 8.83 -7.96 -5.12
N LEU A 56 10.15 -7.73 -5.06
CA LEU A 56 10.68 -6.44 -4.61
C LEU A 56 10.25 -5.28 -5.53
N ALA A 57 10.42 -5.45 -6.84
CA ALA A 57 10.01 -4.47 -7.83
C ALA A 57 8.49 -4.24 -7.82
N GLY A 58 7.70 -5.31 -7.70
CA GLY A 58 6.24 -5.21 -7.56
C GLY A 58 5.83 -4.41 -6.33
N GLY A 59 6.49 -4.63 -5.19
CA GLY A 59 6.22 -3.93 -3.94
C GLY A 59 6.55 -2.44 -4.04
N LEU A 60 7.70 -2.12 -4.63
CA LEU A 60 8.11 -0.74 -4.93
C LEU A 60 7.14 -0.02 -5.87
N LEU A 61 6.65 -0.69 -6.92
CA LEU A 61 5.67 -0.13 -7.84
C LEU A 61 4.32 0.13 -7.15
N LEU A 62 3.87 -0.78 -6.28
CA LEU A 62 2.65 -0.59 -5.48
C LEU A 62 2.79 0.59 -4.52
N LEU A 63 3.93 0.70 -3.84
CA LEU A 63 4.24 1.85 -2.98
C LEU A 63 4.28 3.16 -3.77
N GLY A 64 5.02 3.19 -4.87
CA GLY A 64 5.14 4.36 -5.73
C GLY A 64 3.79 4.81 -6.29
N SER A 65 2.98 3.88 -6.79
CA SER A 65 1.63 4.18 -7.30
C SER A 65 0.68 4.65 -6.18
N GLY A 66 0.79 4.08 -4.97
CA GLY A 66 0.03 4.49 -3.80
C GLY A 66 0.39 5.89 -3.32
N LEU A 67 1.68 6.22 -3.28
CA LEU A 67 2.19 7.55 -2.93
C LEU A 67 1.83 8.60 -3.98
N LEU A 68 1.95 8.27 -5.27
CA LEU A 68 1.58 9.16 -6.37
C LEU A 68 0.07 9.42 -6.40
N SER A 69 -0.75 8.41 -6.10
CA SER A 69 -2.21 8.55 -5.93
C SER A 69 -2.58 9.51 -4.79
N ARG A 70 -1.79 9.53 -3.72
CA ARG A 70 -1.99 10.45 -2.59
C ARG A 70 -1.61 11.90 -2.92
N ARG A 71 -0.64 12.11 -3.82
CA ARG A 71 -0.19 13.45 -4.26
C ARG A 71 -1.04 14.08 -5.36
N ARG A 72 -1.83 13.30 -6.10
CA ARG A 72 -2.74 13.80 -7.16
C ARG A 72 -4.14 14.15 -6.65
N LEU A 73 -4.29 14.41 -5.35
CA LEU A 73 -5.51 15.02 -4.81
C LEU A 73 -5.43 16.53 -5.09
N PRO A 74 -6.33 17.12 -5.91
CA PRO A 74 -6.58 18.56 -5.89
C PRO A 74 -7.20 18.98 -4.55
#